data_AF-X1IYA9-F1
#
_entry.id   AF-X1IYA9-F1
#
_cell.length_a   1.000
_cell.length_b   1.000
_cell.length_c   1.000
_cell.angle_alpha   90.00
_cell.angle_beta   90.00
_cell.angle_gamma   90.00
#
_symmetry.space_group_name_H-M   'P 1'
#
loop_
_entity.id
_entity.type
_entity.pdbx_description
1 polymer ?
#
loop_
_entity_poly.entity_id
_entity_poly.type
_entity_poly.pdbx_seq_one_letter_code
_entity_poly.pdbx_strand_id
1 'polypeptide(L)' 'MENKNSNIKKRIKTKLPPFLSEDEIKKLLGSISLSVTGIRNRAIVSTMSYAGLRV' A
#
# COMPACT_ATOMS: atom_id res chain seq x y z
N MET A 1 28.70 30.51 -24.59
CA MET A 1 27.35 29.92 -24.72
C MET A 1 27.35 28.62 -23.93
N GLU A 2 26.91 28.67 -22.68
CA GLU A 2 26.95 27.51 -21.77
C GLU A 2 25.72 26.63 -21.97
N ASN A 3 25.94 25.43 -22.55
CA ASN A 3 24.92 24.40 -22.65
C ASN A 3 24.68 23.78 -21.26
N LYS A 4 23.68 24.28 -20.54
CA LYS A 4 23.19 23.67 -19.30
C LYS A 4 22.49 22.36 -19.67
N ASN A 5 23.23 21.25 -19.59
CA ASN A 5 22.69 19.90 -19.61
C ASN A 5 21.75 19.71 -18.43
N SER A 6 20.47 19.99 -18.66
CA SER A 6 19.40 19.73 -17.72
C SER A 6 19.17 18.22 -17.67
N ASN A 7 19.88 17.55 -16.76
CA ASN A 7 19.70 16.14 -16.46
C ASN A 7 18.38 15.98 -15.66
N ILE A 8 17.26 16.24 -16.33
CA ILE A 8 15.92 16.04 -15.82
C ILE A 8 15.77 14.54 -15.63
N LYS A 9 15.93 14.06 -14.39
CA LYS A 9 15.65 12.68 -14.01
C LYS A 9 14.26 12.33 -14.55
N LYS A 10 14.22 11.51 -15.60
CA LYS A 10 12.97 11.05 -16.22
C LYS A 10 12.11 10.46 -15.09
N ARG A 11 11.02 11.15 -14.74
CA ARG A 11 10.03 10.65 -13.79
C ARG A 11 9.50 9.34 -14.37
N ILE A 12 9.94 8.23 -13.80
CA ILE A 12 9.44 6.91 -14.19
C ILE A 12 7.94 6.95 -13.90
N LYS A 13 7.11 6.93 -14.95
CA LYS A 13 5.66 6.81 -14.84
C LYS A 13 5.31 5.36 -14.51
N THR A 14 5.82 4.84 -13.40
CA THR A 14 5.32 3.56 -12.87
C THR A 14 3.92 3.81 -12.36
N LYS A 15 2.94 3.25 -13.06
CA LYS A 15 1.56 3.23 -12.57
C LYS A 15 1.56 2.44 -11.27
N LEU A 16 1.00 3.01 -10.20
CA LEU A 16 0.82 2.30 -8.95
C LEU A 16 -0.08 1.08 -9.22
N PRO A 17 0.21 -0.09 -8.65
CA PRO A 17 -0.70 -1.22 -8.75
C PRO A 17 -2.07 -0.83 -8.17
N PRO A 18 -3.18 -1.18 -8.86
CA PRO A 18 -4.51 -0.78 -8.45
C PRO A 18 -5.06 -1.59 -7.26
N PHE A 19 -4.41 -2.70 -6.90
CA PHE A 19 -4.80 -3.58 -5.80
C PHE A 19 -3.56 -4.23 -5.17
N LEU A 20 -3.75 -4.73 -3.94
CA LEU A 20 -2.76 -5.54 -3.24
C LEU A 20 -2.93 -7.02 -3.63
N SER A 21 -1.82 -7.71 -3.81
CA SER A 21 -1.79 -9.18 -3.87
C SER A 21 -2.08 -9.80 -2.50
N GLU A 22 -2.40 -11.10 -2.49
CA GLU A 22 -2.67 -11.82 -1.24
C GLU A 22 -1.49 -11.77 -0.25
N ASP A 23 -0.26 -11.88 -0.75
CA ASP A 23 0.94 -11.79 0.09
C ASP A 23 1.15 -10.40 0.67
N GLU A 24 0.81 -9.35 -0.08
CA GLU A 24 0.83 -7.98 0.42
C GLU A 24 -0.25 -7.74 1.47
N ILE A 25 -1.43 -8.35 1.31
CA ILE A 25 -2.49 -8.32 2.33
C ILE A 25 -2.01 -9.04 3.61
N LYS A 26 -1.37 -10.21 3.50
CA LYS A 26 -0.80 -10.92 4.65
C LYS A 26 0.25 -10.08 5.38
N LYS A 27 1.13 -9.42 4.64
CA LYS A 27 2.13 -8.49 5.21
C LYS A 27 1.47 -7.30 5.90
N LEU A 28 0.44 -6.71 5.29
CA LEU A 28 -0.34 -5.62 5.89
C LEU A 28 -1.00 -6.06 7.20
N LEU A 29 -1.69 -7.20 7.21
CA LEU A 29 -2.34 -7.71 8.42
C LEU A 29 -1.34 -8.11 9.51
N GLY A 30 -0.12 -8.48 9.13
CA GLY A 30 0.99 -8.80 10.04
C GLY A 30 1.71 -7.58 10.62
N SER A 31 1.58 -6.40 10.00
CA SER A 31 2.22 -5.17 10.49
C SER A 31 1.37 -4.38 11.50
N ILE A 32 0.11 -4.78 11.70
CA ILE A 32 -0.81 -4.14 12.66
C ILE A 32 -0.37 -4.48 14.09
N SER A 33 -0.36 -3.48 14.98
CA SER A 33 0.05 -3.66 16.37
C SER A 33 -0.86 -4.60 17.16
N LEU A 34 -0.32 -5.21 18.22
CA LEU A 34 -1.06 -6.10 19.13
C LEU A 34 -1.78 -5.37 20.28
N SER A 35 -1.93 -4.06 20.19
CA SER A 35 -2.77 -3.31 21.13
C SER A 35 -4.25 -3.71 20.99
N VAL A 36 -5.08 -3.46 22.00
CA VAL A 36 -6.53 -3.75 21.92
C VAL A 36 -7.17 -3.13 20.66
N THR A 37 -6.83 -1.88 20.37
CA THR A 37 -7.25 -1.17 19.15
C THR A 37 -6.68 -1.83 17.89
N GLY A 38 -5.41 -2.24 17.91
CA GLY A 38 -4.77 -2.90 16.79
C GLY A 38 -5.40 -4.26 16.46
N ILE A 39 -5.71 -5.07 17.47
CA ILE A 39 -6.42 -6.34 17.31
C ILE A 39 -7.80 -6.11 16.66
N ARG A 40 -8.56 -5.13 17.16
CA ARG A 40 -9.85 -4.75 16.57
C ARG A 40 -9.70 -4.31 15.11
N ASN A 41 -8.74 -3.44 14.83
CA ASN A 41 -8.52 -2.93 13.47
C ASN A 41 -8.07 -4.04 12.52
N ARG A 42 -7.24 -4.99 12.99
CA ARG A 42 -6.85 -6.17 12.22
C ARG A 42 -8.06 -7.02 11.83
N ALA A 43 -9.00 -7.23 12.75
CA ALA A 43 -10.24 -7.94 12.45
C ALA A 43 -11.06 -7.22 11.38
N ILE A 44 -11.26 -5.91 11.52
CA ILE A 44 -12.00 -5.08 10.55
C ILE A 44 -11.38 -5.18 9.16
N VAL A 45 -10.08 -4.92 9.03
CA VAL A 45 -9.36 -4.94 7.75
C VAL A 45 -9.36 -6.34 7.15
N SER A 46 -9.21 -7.38 7.97
CA SER A 46 -9.28 -8.78 7.53
C SER A 46 -10.65 -9.09 6.92
N THR A 47 -11.75 -8.73 7.62
CA THR A 47 -13.10 -8.93 7.10
C THR A 47 -13.34 -8.16 5.80
N MET A 48 -12.90 -6.90 5.71
CA MET A 48 -13.01 -6.11 4.48
C MET A 48 -12.25 -6.76 3.31
N SER A 49 -11.03 -7.21 3.56
CA SER A 49 -10.18 -7.84 2.52
C SER A 49 -10.75 -9.17 2.04
N TYR A 50 -11.38 -9.94 2.94
CA TYR A 50 -11.96 -11.24 2.61
C TYR A 50 -13.28 -11.10 1.85
N ALA A 51 -14.17 -10.22 2.31
CA ALA A 51 -15.53 -10.10 1.79
C ALA A 51 -15.69 -9.00 0.72
N GLY A 52 -14.67 -8.19 0.45
CA GLY A 52 -14.74 -7.08 -0.53
C GLY A 52 -15.72 -5.98 -0.12
N LEU A 53 -15.92 -5.79 1.19
CA LEU A 53 -16.87 -4.82 1.72
C LEU A 53 -16.42 -3.38 1.43
N ARG A 54 -17.38 -2.54 1.07
CA ARG A 54 -17.19 -1.09 0.93
C ARG A 54 -17.59 -0.39 2.24
N VAL A 55 -16.93 0.73 2.52
CA VAL A 55 -17.22 1.61 3.66
C VAL A 55 -17.82 2.90 3.15
#